data_AF-X1VLP8-F1
#
_entry.id   AF-X1VLP8-F1
#
_cell.length_a   1.000
_cell.length_b   1.000
_cell.length_c   1.000
_cell.angle_alpha   90.00
_cell.angle_beta   90.00
_cell.angle_gamma   90.00
#
_symmetry.space_group_name_H-M   'P 1'
#
loop_
_entity.id
_entity.type
_entity.pdbx_description
1 polymer ?
#
loop_
_entity_poly.entity_id
_entity_poly.type
_entity_poly.pdbx_seq_one_letter_code
_entity_poly.pdbx_strand_id
1 'polypeptide(L)'
;KLDNNKYEAQKTRRILDRLVGYQISPILWEKVKWGLSAGRVQSVAVRMICDREEEIQKFIPEEYWNITAFLEGSSPPPFEARLIKINSKKSKV
;
A
#
# COMPACT_ATOMS: atom_id res chain seq x y z
N LYS A 1 6.20 -28.37 -29.59
CA LYS A 1 5.50 -29.38 -28.75
C LYS A 1 4.76 -28.62 -27.64
N LEU A 2 3.53 -28.99 -27.31
CA LEU A 2 2.77 -28.32 -26.24
C LEU A 2 3.37 -28.65 -24.86
N ASP A 3 3.43 -27.65 -23.98
CA ASP A 3 3.81 -27.83 -22.58
C ASP A 3 2.55 -28.13 -21.74
N ASN A 4 2.36 -29.41 -21.41
CA ASN A 4 1.19 -29.88 -20.67
C ASN A 4 1.11 -29.27 -19.26
N ASN A 5 2.23 -28.97 -18.61
CA ASN A 5 2.22 -28.42 -17.26
C ASN A 5 1.66 -27.00 -17.26
N LYS A 6 2.03 -26.18 -18.24
CA LYS A 6 1.49 -24.82 -18.40
C LYS A 6 0.00 -24.84 -18.75
N TYR A 7 -0.43 -25.78 -19.59
CA TYR A 7 -1.82 -25.96 -19.95
C TYR A 7 -2.69 -26.31 -18.73
N GLU A 8 -2.29 -27.33 -17.96
CA GLU A 8 -3.04 -27.75 -16.76
C GLU A 8 -3.02 -26.68 -15.65
N ALA A 9 -1.93 -25.91 -15.51
CA ALA A 9 -1.89 -24.79 -14.58
C ALA A 9 -2.91 -23.69 -14.95
N GLN A 10 -3.03 -23.36 -16.25
CA GLN A 10 -4.02 -22.39 -16.72
C GLN A 10 -5.45 -22.88 -16.50
N LYS A 11 -5.72 -24.15 -16.81
CA LYS A 11 -7.03 -24.79 -16.61
C LYS A 11 -7.41 -24.80 -15.13
N THR A 12 -6.48 -25.15 -14.25
CA THR A 12 -6.66 -25.13 -12.79
C THR A 12 -7.04 -23.74 -12.32
N ARG A 13 -6.30 -22.70 -12.75
CA ARG A 13 -6.64 -21.31 -12.40
C ARG A 13 -8.05 -20.94 -12.86
N ARG A 14 -8.43 -21.32 -14.09
CA ARG A 14 -9.76 -21.03 -14.64
C ARG A 14 -10.89 -21.68 -13.84
N ILE A 15 -10.68 -22.92 -13.39
CA ILE A 15 -11.64 -23.66 -12.55
C ILE A 15 -11.71 -23.03 -11.16
N LEU A 16 -10.57 -22.74 -10.53
CA LEU A 16 -10.51 -22.11 -9.21
C LEU A 16 -11.27 -20.78 -9.18
N ASP A 17 -11.01 -19.90 -10.15
CA ASP A 17 -11.65 -18.59 -10.22
C ASP A 17 -13.18 -18.73 -10.47
N ARG A 18 -13.61 -19.81 -11.16
CA ARG A 18 -15.03 -20.13 -11.35
C ARG A 18 -15.69 -20.58 -10.05
N LEU A 19 -15.04 -21.47 -9.29
CA LEU A 19 -15.55 -21.97 -8.02
C LEU A 19 -15.71 -20.83 -7.00
N VAL A 20 -14.67 -20.00 -6.85
CA VAL A 20 -14.74 -18.82 -5.97
C VAL A 20 -15.87 -17.88 -6.39
N GLY A 21 -15.96 -17.57 -7.69
CA GLY A 21 -17.02 -16.70 -8.21
C GLY A 21 -18.42 -17.22 -7.90
N TYR A 22 -18.71 -18.49 -8.19
CA TYR A 22 -20.05 -19.05 -7.96
C TYR A 22 -20.40 -19.29 -6.50
N GLN A 23 -19.42 -19.68 -5.67
CA GLN A 23 -19.70 -20.00 -4.27
C GLN A 23 -19.84 -18.74 -3.41
N ILE A 24 -19.04 -17.69 -3.69
CA ILE A 24 -18.98 -16.50 -2.81
C ILE A 24 -19.88 -15.37 -3.28
N SER A 25 -20.15 -15.21 -4.59
CA SER A 25 -21.01 -14.11 -5.08
C SER A 25 -22.42 -14.11 -4.48
N PRO A 26 -23.11 -15.25 -4.28
CA PRO A 26 -24.42 -15.26 -3.62
C PRO A 26 -24.40 -14.66 -2.19
N ILE A 27 -23.31 -14.90 -1.45
CA ILE A 27 -23.12 -14.34 -0.10
C ILE A 27 -22.99 -12.82 -0.17
N LEU A 28 -22.25 -12.30 -1.16
CA LEU A 28 -22.10 -10.85 -1.36
C LEU A 28 -23.43 -10.20 -1.76
N TRP A 29 -24.29 -10.90 -2.50
CA TRP A 29 -25.62 -10.38 -2.85
C TRP A 29 -26.53 -10.26 -1.63
N GLU A 30 -26.48 -11.26 -0.74
CA GLU A 30 -27.28 -11.27 0.48
C GLU A 30 -26.79 -10.25 1.51
N LYS A 31 -25.47 -10.10 1.67
CA LYS A 31 -24.89 -9.30 2.78
C LYS A 31 -24.43 -7.91 2.40
N VAL A 32 -24.22 -7.62 1.12
CA VAL A 32 -23.62 -6.34 0.68
C VAL A 32 -24.50 -5.67 -0.37
N LYS A 33 -24.53 -6.20 -1.59
CA LYS A 33 -25.31 -5.62 -2.70
C LYS A 33 -25.46 -6.64 -3.82
N TRP A 34 -26.68 -6.72 -4.36
CA TRP A 34 -26.96 -7.55 -5.52
C TRP A 34 -26.11 -7.13 -6.73
N GLY A 35 -25.63 -8.12 -7.50
CA GLY A 35 -24.80 -7.91 -8.69
C GLY A 35 -23.30 -7.76 -8.43
N LEU A 36 -22.84 -7.82 -7.18
CA LEU A 36 -21.41 -7.89 -6.86
C LEU A 36 -20.80 -9.24 -7.24
N SER A 37 -19.57 -9.24 -7.73
CA SER A 37 -18.82 -10.46 -8.04
C SER A 37 -17.73 -10.69 -7.00
N ALA A 38 -17.54 -11.95 -6.64
CA ALA A 38 -16.41 -12.36 -5.82
C ALA A 38 -15.18 -12.64 -6.68
N GLY A 39 -14.03 -12.07 -6.30
CA GLY A 39 -12.75 -12.30 -6.97
C GLY A 39 -11.64 -12.57 -5.96
N ARG A 40 -11.02 -13.75 -6.04
CA ARG A 40 -10.02 -14.22 -5.05
C ARG A 40 -8.83 -13.26 -4.87
N VAL A 41 -8.30 -12.71 -5.96
CA VAL A 41 -7.16 -11.78 -5.92
C VAL A 41 -7.62 -10.32 -5.83
N GLN A 42 -8.76 -10.00 -6.46
CA GLN A 42 -9.32 -8.65 -6.44
C GLN A 42 -9.72 -8.21 -5.02
N SER A 43 -10.31 -9.11 -4.22
CA SER A 43 -10.69 -8.79 -2.84
C SER A 43 -9.47 -8.46 -1.96
N VAL A 44 -8.36 -9.18 -2.12
CA VAL A 44 -7.11 -8.89 -1.40
C VAL A 44 -6.52 -7.55 -1.83
N ALA A 45 -6.55 -7.24 -3.13
CA ALA A 45 -6.08 -5.95 -3.62
C ALA A 45 -6.94 -4.78 -3.09
N VAL A 46 -8.28 -4.94 -3.09
CA VAL A 46 -9.18 -3.94 -2.48
C VAL A 46 -8.90 -3.79 -0.99
N ARG A 47 -8.67 -4.90 -0.27
CA ARG A 47 -8.30 -4.86 1.15
C ARG A 47 -7.03 -4.03 1.37
N MET A 48 -5.97 -4.24 0.59
CA MET A 48 -4.74 -3.45 0.72
C MET A 48 -4.98 -1.94 0.57
N ILE A 49 -5.89 -1.55 -0.32
CA ILE A 49 -6.26 -0.14 -0.51
C ILE A 49 -7.05 0.35 0.70
N CYS A 50 -8.05 -0.41 1.18
CA CYS A 50 -8.84 -0.06 2.36
C CYS A 50 -7.96 0.06 3.62
N ASP A 51 -7.02 -0.86 3.82
CA ASP A 51 -6.09 -0.86 4.95
C ASP A 51 -5.21 0.43 4.90
N ARG A 52 -4.72 0.82 3.72
CA ARG A 52 -3.98 2.08 3.53
C ARG A 52 -4.84 3.32 3.77
N GLU A 53 -6.08 3.31 3.29
CA GLU A 53 -7.00 4.42 3.54
C GLU A 53 -7.29 4.55 5.04
N GLU A 54 -7.45 3.44 5.75
CA GLU A 54 -7.62 3.44 7.21
C GLU A 54 -6.39 4.01 7.93
N GLU A 55 -5.17 3.70 7.47
CA GLU A 55 -3.93 4.33 7.97
C GLU A 55 -3.94 5.85 7.75
N ILE A 56 -4.38 6.31 6.58
CA ILE A 56 -4.49 7.74 6.23
C ILE A 56 -5.53 8.44 7.10
N GLN A 57 -6.71 7.85 7.27
CA GLN A 57 -7.79 8.41 8.10
C GLN A 57 -7.41 8.49 9.59
N LYS A 58 -6.56 7.55 10.06
CA LYS A 58 -6.01 7.56 11.43
C LYS A 58 -4.79 8.45 11.60
N PHE A 59 -4.24 9.01 10.52
CA PHE A 59 -3.06 9.86 10.60
C PHE A 59 -3.43 11.20 11.25
N ILE A 60 -2.84 11.48 12.41
CA ILE A 60 -2.95 12.78 13.09
C ILE A 60 -1.71 13.59 12.67
N PRO A 61 -1.86 14.65 11.86
CA PRO A 61 -0.72 15.46 11.45
C PRO A 61 -0.12 16.18 12.65
N GLU A 62 1.20 16.14 12.75
CA GLU A 62 1.95 16.89 13.76
C GLU A 62 2.74 18.00 13.07
N GLU A 63 2.63 19.21 13.58
CA GLU A 63 3.42 20.34 13.10
C GLU A 63 4.90 20.16 13.46
N TYR A 64 5.78 20.46 12.49
CA TYR A 64 7.22 20.51 12.68
C TYR A 64 7.85 21.48 11.69
N TRP A 65 8.99 22.04 12.07
CA TRP A 65 9.79 22.99 11.33
C TRP A 65 11.18 22.42 11.11
N ASN A 66 11.71 22.65 9.91
CA ASN A 66 13.09 22.34 9.57
C ASN A 66 13.90 23.65 9.62
N ILE A 67 14.99 23.66 10.37
CA ILE A 67 15.98 24.73 10.29
C ILE A 67 17.10 24.28 9.34
N THR A 68 17.22 25.01 8.24
CA THR A 68 18.25 24.81 7.22
C THR A 68 19.17 26.01 7.20
N ALA A 69 20.49 25.77 7.17
CA ALA A 69 21.52 26.79 7.04
C ALA A 69 22.37 26.53 5.79
N PHE A 70 22.73 27.60 5.09
CA PHE A 70 23.78 27.57 4.07
C PHE A 70 25.10 27.92 4.76
N LEU A 71 26.06 27.01 4.69
CA LEU A 71 27.34 27.11 5.38
C LEU A 71 28.47 27.12 4.37
N GLU A 72 29.55 27.81 4.70
CA GLU A 72 30.80 27.79 3.95
C GLU A 72 31.91 27.27 4.87
N GLY A 73 32.65 26.27 4.38
CA GLY A 73 33.81 25.72 5.07
C GLY A 73 35.11 26.33 4.54
N SER A 74 36.23 26.00 5.19
CA SER A 74 37.56 26.43 4.72
C SER A 74 37.90 25.90 3.31
N SER A 75 37.24 24.81 2.89
CA SER A 75 37.26 24.36 1.51
C SER A 75 35.92 24.68 0.84
N PRO A 76 35.89 25.47 -0.25
CA PRO A 76 34.69 25.62 -1.06
C PRO A 76 34.32 24.28 -1.74
N PRO A 77 33.06 24.12 -2.20
CA PRO A 77 31.99 25.12 -2.24
C PRO A 77 31.13 25.16 -0.95
N PRO A 78 30.29 26.20 -0.78
CA PRO A 78 29.26 26.22 0.25
C PRO A 78 28.31 25.00 0.17
N PHE A 79 27.78 24.59 1.31
CA PHE A 79 26.90 23.43 1.44
C PHE A 79 25.70 23.71 2.34
N GLU A 80 24.62 22.95 2.14
CA GLU A 80 23.42 23.00 2.98
C GLU A 80 23.58 22.10 4.20
N ALA A 81 23.23 22.60 5.39
CA ALA A 81 23.18 21.84 6.62
C ALA A 81 21.79 21.97 7.28
N ARG A 82 21.26 20.86 7.78
CA ARG A 82 19.98 20.82 8.51
C ARG A 82 20.21 20.55 9.98
N LEU A 83 19.46 21.24 10.84
CA LEU A 83 19.49 21.01 12.27
C LEU A 83 18.85 19.67 12.62
N ILE A 84 19.61 18.77 13.26
CA ILE A 84 19.15 17.42 13.62
C ILE A 84 18.75 17.33 15.10
N LYS A 85 19.50 17.99 16.00
CA LYS A 85 19.27 17.97 17.47
C LYS A 85 19.75 19.26 18.12
N ILE A 86 19.10 19.63 19.22
CA ILE A 86 19.59 20.66 20.16
C ILE A 86 19.76 19.97 21.52
N ASN A 87 20.92 20.11 22.17
CA ASN A 87 21.21 19.52 23.49
C ASN A 87 20.87 18.02 23.58
N SER A 88 21.25 17.25 22.54
CA SER A 88 21.00 15.81 22.41
C SER A 88 19.51 15.38 22.35
N LYS A 89 18.56 16.31 22.41
CA LYS A 89 17.13 16.05 22.18
C LYS A 89 16.76 16.34 20.72
N LYS A 90 15.91 15.48 20.14
CA LYS A 90 15.26 15.78 18.85
C LYS A 90 14.36 16.98 19.08
N SER A 91 14.67 18.10 18.43
CA SER A 91 13.85 19.31 18.54
C SER A 91 12.74 19.21 17.51
N LYS A 92 11.48 19.15 17.96
CA LYS A 92 10.35 19.61 17.16
C LYS A 92 10.41 21.14 17.25
N VAL A 93 11.27 21.76 16.44
CA VAL A 93 11.09 23.21 16.19
C VAL A 93 9.82 23.36 15.40
#